data_AF-A0A382V8D9-F1
#
_entry.id   AF-A0A382V8D9-F1
#
_cell.length_a   1.000
_cell.length_b   1.000
_cell.length_c   1.000
_cell.angle_alpha   90.00
_cell.angle_beta   90.00
_cell.angle_gamma   90.00
#
_symmetry.space_group_name_H-M   'P 1'
#
loop_
_entity.id
_entity.type
_entity.pdbx_description
1 polymer ?
#
loop_
_entity_poly.entity_id
_entity_poly.type
_entity_poly.pdbx_seq_one_letter_code
_entity_poly.pdbx_strand_id
1 'polypeptide(L)' 'MRYEYTITKEGGEAEMMKAMSWKKLFKKLLLKYPNFSGWCTYINKKGHVQVRNFLKGKETKKL' A
#
# COMPACT_ATOMS: atom_id res chain seq x y z
N MET A 1 -17.52 -2.95 1.90
CA MET A 1 -16.53 -2.48 2.90
C MET A 1 -15.29 -1.96 2.14
N ARG A 2 -14.89 -0.70 2.36
CA ARG A 2 -13.65 -0.12 1.81
C ARG A 2 -12.66 0.05 2.95
N TYR A 3 -11.40 -0.31 2.73
CA TYR A 3 -10.31 -0.03 3.67
C TYR A 3 -9.60 1.25 3.24
N GLU A 4 -9.07 1.95 4.24
CA GLU A 4 -8.15 3.07 4.05
C GLU A 4 -6.71 2.54 4.12
N TYR A 5 -5.93 2.90 3.11
CA TYR A 5 -4.52 2.57 3.00
C TYR A 5 -3.74 3.88 2.94
N THR A 6 -2.77 4.01 3.83
CA THR A 6 -1.80 5.10 3.80
C THR A 6 -0.59 4.62 3.02
N ILE A 7 -0.33 5.24 1.89
CA ILE A 7 0.78 4.94 0.99
C ILE A 7 1.87 5.97 1.27
N THR A 8 2.99 5.53 1.82
CA THR A 8 4.15 6.41 2.03
C THR A 8 5.17 6.12 0.94
N LYS A 9 5.51 7.14 0.17
CA LYS A 9 6.56 7.08 -0.86
C LYS A 9 7.93 7.24 -0.20
N GLU A 10 8.96 6.77 -0.88
CA GLU A 10 10.35 6.92 -0.47
C GLU A 10 10.76 8.39 -0.23
N GLY A 11 10.14 9.33 -0.94
CA GLY A 11 10.32 10.78 -0.75
C GLY A 11 9.58 11.41 0.44
N GLY A 12 8.98 10.62 1.32
CA GLY A 12 8.28 11.11 2.52
C GLY A 12 6.83 11.60 2.29
N GLU A 13 6.37 11.64 1.04
CA GLU A 13 4.97 11.94 0.73
C GLU A 13 4.05 10.79 1.14
N ALA A 14 3.01 11.10 1.93
CA ALA A 14 1.95 10.17 2.29
C ALA A 14 0.67 10.47 1.50
N GLU A 15 0.12 9.46 0.81
CA GLU A 15 -1.15 9.54 0.09
C GLU A 15 -2.15 8.54 0.68
N MET A 16 -3.38 9.00 0.97
CA MET A 16 -4.46 8.11 1.39
C MET A 16 -5.22 7.56 0.19
N MET A 17 -5.35 6.24 0.09
CA MET A 17 -6.18 5.58 -0.92
C MET A 17 -7.22 4.64 -0.29
N LYS A 18 -8.42 4.65 -0.85
CA LYS A 18 -9.52 3.75 -0.47
C LYS A 18 -9.64 2.62 -1.48
N ALA A 19 -9.62 1.38 -1.01
CA ALA A 19 -9.85 0.19 -1.85
C ALA A 19 -10.59 -0.92 -1.09
N MET A 20 -11.31 -1.77 -1.81
CA MET A 20 -12.06 -2.87 -1.19
C MET A 20 -11.16 -4.01 -0.69
N SER A 21 -9.98 -4.17 -1.26
CA SER A 21 -9.04 -5.24 -0.91
C SER A 21 -7.62 -4.85 -1.28
N TRP A 22 -6.65 -5.54 -0.68
CA TRP A 22 -5.23 -5.36 -0.96
C TRP A 22 -4.92 -5.48 -2.45
N LYS A 23 -5.43 -6.53 -3.12
CA LYS A 23 -5.22 -6.77 -4.55
C LYS A 23 -5.72 -5.61 -5.43
N LYS A 24 -6.85 -4.99 -5.06
CA LYS A 24 -7.38 -3.82 -5.78
C LYS A 24 -6.55 -2.57 -5.55
N LEU A 25 -6.07 -2.35 -4.31
CA LEU A 25 -5.13 -1.26 -4.02
C LEU A 25 -3.86 -1.43 -4.83
N PHE A 26 -3.23 -2.61 -4.77
CA PHE A 26 -1.97 -2.90 -5.45
C PHE A 26 -2.06 -2.62 -6.96
N LYS A 27 -3.12 -3.09 -7.62
CA LYS A 27 -3.34 -2.79 -9.04
C LYS A 27 -3.49 -1.28 -9.28
N LYS A 28 -4.28 -0.57 -8.47
CA LYS A 28 -4.48 0.88 -8.61
C LYS A 28 -3.18 1.67 -8.36
N LEU A 29 -2.39 1.23 -7.39
CA LEU A 29 -1.10 1.80 -7.03
C LEU A 29 -0.12 1.68 -8.21
N LEU A 30 0.03 0.49 -8.78
CA LEU A 30 0.94 0.27 -9.91
C LEU A 30 0.48 0.94 -11.22
N LEU A 31 -0.83 1.10 -11.41
CA LEU A 31 -1.34 1.90 -12.54
C LEU A 31 -0.96 3.38 -12.41
N LYS A 32 -0.94 3.92 -11.19
CA LYS A 32 -0.55 5.31 -10.93
C LYS A 32 0.96 5.49 -10.87
N TYR A 33 1.67 4.52 -10.29
CA TYR A 33 3.10 4.53 -10.04
C TYR A 33 3.71 3.17 -10.42
N PRO A 34 4.11 2.96 -11.69
CA PRO A 34 4.58 1.66 -12.18
C PRO A 34 5.81 1.12 -11.42
N ASN A 35 6.74 2.02 -11.05
CA ASN A 35 7.97 1.70 -10.32
C ASN A 35 7.89 2.14 -8.85
N PHE A 36 6.73 1.93 -8.21
CA PHE A 36 6.52 2.36 -6.83
C PHE A 36 7.53 1.73 -5.85
N SER A 37 8.19 2.57 -5.07
CA SER A 37 9.02 2.21 -3.92
C SER A 37 8.51 2.95 -2.69
N GLY A 38 8.35 2.22 -1.58
CA GLY A 38 7.77 2.76 -0.36
C GLY A 38 7.05 1.69 0.45
N TRP A 39 6.14 2.09 1.32
CA TRP A 39 5.33 1.16 2.10
C TRP A 39 3.88 1.60 2.18
N CYS A 40 2.99 0.62 2.27
CA CYS A 40 1.58 0.84 2.50
C CYS A 40 1.21 0.31 3.88
N THR A 41 0.53 1.13 4.66
CA THR A 41 -0.04 0.73 5.96
C THR A 41 -1.55 0.72 5.89
N TYR A 42 -2.18 -0.28 6.50
CA TYR A 42 -3.63 -0.31 6.67
C TYR A 42 -4.04 -1.05 7.94
N ILE A 43 -5.25 -0.75 8.42
CA ILE A 43 -5.86 -1.47 9.53
C ILE A 43 -6.76 -2.56 8.95
N ASN A 44 -6.52 -3.81 9.33
CA ASN A 44 -7.35 -4.93 8.89
C ASN A 44 -8.69 -4.98 9.66
N LYS A 45 -9.60 -5.90 9.28
CA LYS A 45 -10.89 -6.06 9.99
C LYS A 45 -10.76 -6.41 11.47
N LYS A 46 -9.61 -6.95 11.89
CA LYS A 46 -9.31 -7.33 13.27
C LYS A 46 -8.68 -6.18 14.07
N GLY A 47 -8.59 -4.97 13.50
CA GLY A 47 -7.97 -3.82 14.16
C GLY A 47 -6.44 -3.84 14.16
N HIS A 48 -5.79 -4.83 13.54
CA HIS A 48 -4.33 -4.89 13.51
C HIS A 48 -3.79 -4.08 12.34
N VAL A 49 -2.76 -3.29 12.62
CA VAL A 49 -1.99 -2.59 11.58
C VAL A 49 -1.21 -3.62 10.76
N GLN A 50 -1.22 -3.42 9.45
CA GLN A 50 -0.50 -4.23 8.47
C GLN A 50 0.37 -3.30 7.65
N VAL A 51 1.66 -3.63 7.60
CA VAL A 51 2.66 -2.89 6.81
C VAL A 51 3.09 -3.77 5.65
N ARG A 52 3.11 -3.19 4.46
CA ARG A 52 3.44 -3.87 3.20
C ARG A 52 4.47 -3.03 2.46
N ASN A 53 5.68 -3.55 2.36
CA ASN A 53 6.78 -2.84 1.70
C ASN A 53 6.78 -3.12 0.21
N PHE A 54 7.22 -2.14 -0.56
CA PHE A 54 7.39 -2.24 -1.99
C PHE A 54 8.76 -1.74 -2.40
N LEU A 55 9.34 -2.43 -3.38
CA LEU A 55 10.57 -2.03 -4.04
C LEU A 55 10.39 -2.21 -5.54
N LYS A 56 10.52 -1.11 -6.30
CA LYS A 56 10.42 -1.12 -7.77
C LYS A 56 9.17 -1.85 -8.29
N GLY A 57 8.01 -1.57 -7.68
CA GLY A 57 6.72 -2.12 -8.07
C GLY A 57 6.43 -3.55 -7.57
N LYS A 58 7.35 -4.19 -6.85
CA LYS A 58 7.15 -5.52 -6.26
C LYS A 58 6.99 -5.44 -4.75
N GLU A 59 6.03 -6.19 -4.22
CA GLU A 59 5.87 -6.33 -2.77
C GLU A 59 7.04 -7.13 -2.20
N THR A 60 7.75 -6.55 -1.24
CA THR A 60 8.81 -7.25 -0.50
C THR A 60 8.26 -7.60 0.87
N LYS A 61 8.23 -8.89 1.19
CA LYS A 61 8.09 -9.32 2.58
C LYS A 61 9.47 -9.18 3.19
N LYS A 62 9.64 -8.34 4.22
CA LYS A 62 10.79 -8.53 5.10
C LYS A 62 10.68 -9.97 5.64
N LEU A 63 11.66 -10.79 5.29
CA LEU A 63 11.96 -12.05 6.00
C LEU A 63 12.42 -11.70 7.40
#